data_AF-A0A6A4RPT3-F1
#
_entry.id   AF-A0A6A4RPT3-F1
#
_cell.length_a   1.000
_cell.length_b   1.000
_cell.length_c   1.000
_cell.angle_alpha   90.00
_cell.angle_beta   90.00
_cell.angle_gamma   90.00
#
_symmetry.space_group_name_H-M   'P 1'
#
loop_
_entity.id
_entity.type
_entity.pdbx_description
1 polymer ?
#
loop_
_entity_poly.entity_id
_entity_poly.type
_entity_poly.pdbx_seq_one_letter_code
_entity_poly.pdbx_strand_id
1 'polypeptide(L)'
;MSSLQERSDWLLDSALGRWLASKQVIVSNLTLLKVLLWLVLLGLFVELEFGLPFFVISLFYWLYEGLRSPAAREPGELSAYSVFNPDCQPLLGSLTAEQLEGEMGYRPLANR
;
A
#
# COMPACT_ATOMS: atom_id res chain seq x y z
N MET A 1 39.69 17.73 10.53
CA MET A 1 38.61 17.16 9.69
C MET A 1 38.41 15.65 9.90
N SER A 2 39.20 14.98 10.75
CA SER A 2 39.11 13.54 11.06
C SER A 2 38.15 13.20 12.22
N SER A 3 37.99 14.09 13.20
CA SER A 3 37.20 13.83 14.41
C SER A 3 35.70 13.74 14.20
N LEU A 4 35.16 14.35 13.14
CA LEU A 4 33.73 14.23 12.79
C LEU A 4 33.43 12.91 12.07
N GLN A 5 34.40 12.35 11.35
CA GLN A 5 34.28 11.07 10.66
C GLN A 5 34.26 9.92 11.67
N GLU A 6 35.24 9.88 12.59
CA GLU A 6 35.28 8.89 13.68
C GLU A 6 34.06 8.97 14.60
N ARG A 7 33.49 10.18 14.80
CA ARG A 7 32.27 10.37 15.60
C ARG A 7 31.01 9.88 14.88
N SER A 8 31.01 9.76 13.56
CA SER A 8 29.91 9.16 12.79
C SER A 8 30.02 7.64 12.78
N ASP A 9 31.24 7.11 12.64
CA ASP A 9 31.48 5.68 12.56
C ASP A 9 31.13 4.95 13.88
N TRP A 10 31.47 5.51 15.07
CA TRP A 10 31.07 4.87 16.34
C TRP A 10 29.55 4.86 16.57
N LEU A 11 28.80 5.84 16.06
CA LEU A 11 27.33 5.90 16.20
C LEU A 11 26.65 4.82 15.34
N LEU A 12 27.22 4.50 14.19
CA LEU A 12 26.74 3.42 13.33
C LEU A 12 27.13 2.04 13.89
N ASP A 13 28.23 1.94 14.65
CA ASP A 13 28.74 0.69 15.24
C ASP A 13 28.14 0.33 16.61
N SER A 14 27.44 1.26 17.26
CA SER A 14 26.97 1.08 18.64
C SER A 14 25.51 0.62 18.70
N ALA A 15 25.31 -0.70 18.83
CA ALA A 15 24.08 -1.40 19.24
C ALA A 15 22.79 -1.17 18.43
N LEU A 16 22.43 0.08 18.12
CA LEU A 16 21.35 0.49 17.23
C LEU A 16 21.59 0.01 15.80
N GLY A 17 22.80 0.12 15.26
CA GLY A 17 23.15 -0.43 13.94
C GLY A 17 22.97 -1.94 13.89
N ARG A 18 23.45 -2.67 14.91
CA ARG A 18 23.24 -4.13 15.04
C ARG A 18 21.77 -4.50 15.26
N TRP A 19 21.01 -3.71 16.00
CA TRP A 19 19.59 -3.93 16.27
C TRP A 19 18.70 -3.64 15.04
N LEU A 20 18.98 -2.55 14.31
CA LEU A 20 18.33 -2.23 13.04
C LEU A 20 18.69 -3.25 11.97
N ALA A 21 19.97 -3.63 11.85
CA ALA A 21 20.40 -4.70 10.96
C ALA A 21 19.75 -6.03 11.34
N SER A 22 19.64 -6.35 12.63
CA SER A 22 18.95 -7.55 13.10
C SER A 22 17.46 -7.54 12.73
N LYS A 23 16.76 -6.43 12.96
CA LYS A 23 15.35 -6.29 12.56
C LYS A 23 15.16 -6.37 11.06
N GLN A 24 16.01 -5.70 10.30
CA GLN A 24 16.00 -5.72 8.84
C GLN A 24 16.24 -7.14 8.31
N VAL A 25 17.21 -7.87 8.88
CA VAL A 25 17.52 -9.26 8.51
C VAL A 25 16.35 -10.17 8.86
N ILE A 26 15.73 -10.02 10.02
CA ILE A 26 14.55 -10.83 10.41
C ILE A 26 13.38 -10.58 9.45
N VAL A 27 13.07 -9.32 9.14
CA VAL A 27 12.00 -8.96 8.19
C VAL A 27 12.32 -9.47 6.78
N SER A 28 13.58 -9.37 6.34
CA SER A 28 14.02 -9.89 5.04
C SER A 28 13.92 -11.42 4.98
N ASN A 29 14.28 -12.13 6.05
CA ASN A 29 14.16 -13.58 6.11
C ASN A 29 12.69 -14.02 6.13
N LEU A 30 11.81 -13.32 6.86
CA LEU A 30 10.38 -13.61 6.92
C LEU A 30 9.69 -13.36 5.57
N THR A 31 10.04 -12.28 4.89
CA THR A 31 9.51 -11.99 3.54
C THR A 31 9.99 -13.01 2.52
N LEU A 32 11.29 -13.36 2.55
CA LEU A 32 11.84 -14.42 1.71
C LEU A 32 11.13 -15.76 1.94
N LEU A 33 10.92 -16.16 3.20
CA LEU A 33 10.20 -17.39 3.55
C LEU A 33 8.77 -17.39 2.99
N LYS A 34 8.03 -16.28 3.12
CA LYS A 34 6.69 -16.14 2.56
C LYS A 34 6.67 -16.29 1.05
N VAL A 35 7.63 -15.69 0.34
CA VAL A 35 7.75 -15.79 -1.13
C VAL A 35 8.06 -17.22 -1.56
N LEU A 36 9.01 -17.87 -0.89
CA LEU A 36 9.36 -19.28 -1.19
C LEU A 36 8.16 -20.20 -0.94
N LEU A 37 7.46 -20.04 0.18
CA LEU A 37 6.25 -20.80 0.48
C LEU A 37 5.17 -20.58 -0.59
N TRP A 38 4.97 -19.33 -1.01
CA TRP A 38 4.03 -19.00 -2.07
C TRP A 38 4.39 -19.66 -3.41
N LEU A 39 5.68 -19.68 -3.79
CA LEU A 39 6.15 -20.37 -5.00
C LEU A 39 5.94 -21.89 -4.94
N VAL A 40 6.18 -22.51 -3.78
CA VAL A 40 5.94 -23.94 -3.55
C VAL A 40 4.44 -24.25 -3.69
N LEU A 41 3.57 -23.44 -3.08
CA LEU A 41 2.12 -23.59 -3.22
C LEU A 41 1.67 -23.37 -4.66
N LEU A 42 2.20 -22.37 -5.35
CA LEU A 42 1.89 -22.14 -6.77
C LEU A 42 2.25 -23.37 -7.60
N GLY A 43 3.44 -23.95 -7.42
CA GLY A 43 3.85 -25.18 -8.09
C GLY A 43 2.89 -26.35 -7.79
N LEU A 44 2.53 -26.55 -6.51
CA LEU A 44 1.55 -27.57 -6.12
C LEU A 44 0.20 -27.37 -6.80
N PHE A 45 -0.32 -26.15 -6.86
CA PHE A 45 -1.61 -25.86 -7.49
C PHE A 45 -1.56 -25.96 -9.02
N VAL A 46 -0.41 -25.71 -9.65
CA VAL A 46 -0.20 -25.96 -11.09
C VAL A 46 -0.34 -27.45 -11.40
N GLU A 47 0.27 -28.33 -10.60
CA GLU A 47 0.14 -29.79 -10.74
C GLU A 47 -1.31 -30.28 -10.53
N LEU A 48 -2.10 -29.56 -9.71
CA LEU A 48 -3.52 -29.83 -9.49
C LEU A 48 -4.44 -29.18 -10.54
N GLU A 49 -3.90 -28.64 -11.64
CA GLU A 49 -4.63 -27.89 -12.68
C GLU A 49 -5.39 -26.65 -12.16
N PHE A 50 -5.01 -26.15 -10.98
CA PHE A 50 -5.67 -25.04 -10.28
C PHE A 50 -4.73 -23.84 -10.05
N GLY A 51 -3.60 -23.80 -10.77
CA GLY A 51 -2.57 -22.77 -10.61
C GLY A 51 -3.05 -21.37 -10.94
N LEU A 52 -3.85 -21.21 -12.00
CA LEU A 52 -4.36 -19.90 -12.43
C LEU A 52 -5.33 -19.27 -11.40
N PRO A 53 -6.35 -19.99 -10.89
CA PRO A 53 -7.17 -19.48 -9.78
C PRO A 53 -6.34 -19.07 -8.56
N PHE A 54 -5.38 -19.90 -8.13
CA PHE A 54 -4.50 -19.58 -7.01
C PHE A 54 -3.69 -18.30 -7.27
N PHE A 55 -3.12 -18.17 -8.47
CA PHE A 55 -2.34 -16.99 -8.87
C PHE A 55 -3.19 -15.72 -8.88
N VAL A 56 -4.38 -15.74 -9.48
CA VAL A 56 -5.28 -14.57 -9.56
C VAL A 56 -5.72 -14.12 -8.18
N ILE A 57 -6.10 -15.03 -7.29
CA ILE A 57 -6.47 -14.69 -5.91
C ILE A 57 -5.27 -14.11 -5.16
N SER A 58 -4.07 -14.67 -5.37
CA SER A 58 -2.83 -14.14 -4.80
C SER A 58 -2.53 -12.72 -5.26
N LEU A 59 -2.79 -12.39 -6.53
CA LEU A 59 -2.64 -11.03 -7.06
C LEU A 59 -3.59 -10.05 -6.36
N PHE A 60 -4.85 -10.43 -6.13
CA PHE A 60 -5.78 -9.60 -5.37
C PHE A 60 -5.30 -9.38 -3.94
N TYR A 61 -4.73 -10.41 -3.30
CA TYR A 61 -4.14 -10.27 -1.98
C TYR A 61 -2.97 -9.29 -1.97
N TRP A 62 -2.04 -9.37 -2.92
CA TRP A 62 -0.92 -8.43 -3.03
C TRP A 62 -1.38 -7.00 -3.34
N LEU A 63 -2.38 -6.84 -4.20
CA LEU A 63 -2.95 -5.54 -4.51
C LEU A 63 -3.61 -4.93 -3.27
N TYR A 64 -4.37 -5.73 -2.52
CA TYR A 64 -4.98 -5.29 -1.26
C TYR A 64 -3.91 -4.88 -0.25
N GLU A 65 -2.91 -5.72 0.00
CA GLU A 65 -1.85 -5.41 0.97
C GLU A 65 -1.01 -4.20 0.55
N GLY A 66 -0.73 -4.05 -0.76
CA GLY A 66 0.05 -2.94 -1.30
C GLY A 66 -0.68 -1.60 -1.34
N LEU A 67 -2.02 -1.62 -1.53
CA LEU A 67 -2.84 -0.41 -1.54
C LEU A 67 -3.43 -0.08 -0.18
N ARG A 68 -3.50 -1.05 0.74
CA ARG A 68 -4.07 -0.83 2.05
C ARG A 68 -3.10 0.00 2.90
N SER A 69 -3.61 1.12 3.38
CA SER A 69 -2.90 1.88 4.40
C SER A 69 -2.87 1.09 5.71
N PRO A 70 -1.69 0.82 6.30
CA PRO A 70 -1.57 0.07 7.55
C PRO A 70 -2.02 0.88 8.77
N ALA A 71 -2.12 2.21 8.63
CA ALA A 71 -2.58 3.10 9.67
C ALA A 71 -4.11 3.12 9.77
N ALA A 72 -4.62 3.26 10.99
CA ALA A 72 -6.00 3.69 11.18
C ALA A 72 -6.16 5.11 10.63
N ARG A 73 -7.35 5.42 10.11
CA ARG A 73 -7.65 6.78 9.64
C ARG A 73 -7.56 7.75 10.80
N GLU A 74 -6.98 8.92 10.55
CA GLU A 74 -6.94 9.95 11.57
C GLU A 74 -8.33 10.56 11.79
N PRO A 75 -8.70 10.94 13.03
CA PRO A 75 -9.97 11.62 13.28
C PRO A 75 -10.07 12.90 12.45
N GLY A 76 -11.07 12.96 11.56
CA GLY A 76 -11.28 14.11 10.66
C GLY A 76 -10.61 13.97 9.29
N GLU A 77 -9.91 12.87 9.01
CA GLU A 77 -9.41 12.57 7.67
C GLU A 77 -10.59 12.39 6.71
N LEU A 78 -10.61 13.20 5.65
CA LEU A 78 -11.65 13.13 4.63
C LEU A 78 -11.58 11.77 3.90
N SER A 79 -12.75 11.18 3.69
CA SER A 79 -12.91 9.96 2.93
C SER A 79 -13.00 10.24 1.42
N ALA A 80 -12.74 9.19 0.63
CA ALA A 80 -12.85 9.25 -0.82
C ALA A 80 -14.28 9.47 -1.32
N TYR A 81 -15.29 9.15 -0.50
CA TYR A 81 -16.69 9.32 -0.85
C TYR A 81 -17.28 10.41 0.04
N SER A 82 -17.67 11.53 -0.57
CA SER A 82 -18.12 12.71 0.15
C SER A 82 -19.27 12.44 1.12
N VAL A 83 -20.11 11.42 0.87
CA VAL A 83 -21.20 10.97 1.77
C VAL A 83 -20.72 10.67 3.20
N PHE A 84 -19.47 10.26 3.39
CA PHE A 84 -18.91 10.02 4.73
C PHE A 84 -18.14 11.22 5.29
N ASN A 85 -18.04 12.32 4.54
CA ASN A 85 -17.36 13.54 4.98
C ASN A 85 -18.37 14.51 5.62
N PRO A 86 -17.94 15.35 6.57
CA PRO A 86 -18.79 16.43 7.08
C PRO A 86 -19.33 17.29 5.94
N ASP A 87 -20.61 17.63 6.00
CA ASP A 87 -21.32 18.45 5.00
C ASP A 87 -21.24 17.92 3.55
N CYS A 88 -21.01 16.61 3.39
CA CYS A 88 -20.79 16.00 2.08
C CYS A 88 -19.65 16.65 1.29
N GLN A 89 -18.62 17.17 1.98
CA GLN A 89 -17.53 17.89 1.31
C GLN A 89 -16.68 16.93 0.46
N PRO A 90 -16.41 17.28 -0.81
CA PRO A 90 -15.51 16.52 -1.67
C PRO A 90 -14.04 16.60 -1.21
N LEU A 91 -13.23 15.61 -1.61
CA LEU A 91 -11.78 15.74 -1.52
C LEU A 91 -11.28 16.80 -2.49
N LEU A 92 -10.18 17.47 -2.13
CA LEU A 92 -9.54 18.42 -3.02
C LEU A 92 -9.10 17.72 -4.32
N GLY A 93 -9.58 18.24 -5.45
CA GLY A 93 -9.31 17.66 -6.77
C GLY A 93 -10.26 16.52 -7.17
N SER A 94 -11.31 16.21 -6.41
CA SER A 94 -12.36 15.32 -6.90
C SER A 94 -13.19 15.99 -8.00
N LEU A 95 -13.50 15.26 -9.06
CA LEU A 95 -14.41 15.71 -10.10
C LEU A 95 -15.85 15.73 -9.57
N THR A 96 -16.57 16.85 -9.75
CA THR A 96 -18.00 16.88 -9.43
C THR A 96 -18.79 16.13 -10.50
N ALA A 97 -19.99 15.66 -10.15
CA ALA A 97 -20.84 14.97 -11.10
C ALA A 97 -21.17 15.87 -12.31
N GLU A 98 -21.43 17.15 -12.05
CA GLU A 98 -21.76 18.13 -13.09
C GLU A 98 -20.59 18.40 -14.04
N GLN A 99 -19.36 18.42 -13.50
CA GLN A 99 -18.15 18.57 -14.32
C GLN A 99 -17.93 17.32 -15.18
N LEU A 100 -18.05 16.13 -14.60
CA LEU A 100 -17.91 14.87 -15.32
C LEU A 100 -18.97 14.75 -16.44
N GLU A 101 -20.21 15.12 -16.16
CA GLU A 101 -21.30 15.14 -17.14
C GLU A 101 -21.00 16.10 -18.30
N GLY A 102 -20.49 17.30 -18.00
CA GLY A 102 -20.06 18.27 -19.00
C GLY A 102 -18.91 17.75 -19.89
N GLU A 103 -17.92 17.08 -19.30
CA GLU A 103 -16.80 16.46 -20.03
C GLU A 103 -17.24 15.26 -20.87
N MET A 104 -18.24 14.50 -20.41
CA MET A 104 -18.87 13.40 -21.15
C MET A 104 -19.86 13.88 -22.24
N GLY A 105 -20.08 15.19 -22.36
CA GLY A 105 -20.98 15.78 -23.35
C GLY A 105 -22.46 15.66 -23.00
N TYR A 106 -22.81 15.26 -21.78
CA TYR A 106 -24.18 15.33 -21.29
C TYR A 106 -24.54 16.80 -21.06
N ARG A 107 -25.73 17.21 -21.55
CA ARG A 107 -26.23 18.56 -21.30
C ARG A 107 -26.54 18.70 -19.80
N PRO A 108 -26.14 19.80 -19.14
CA PRO A 108 -26.59 20.06 -17.78
C PRO A 108 -28.11 20.06 -17.78
N LEU A 109 -28.74 19.24 -16.94
CA LEU A 109 -30.19 19.31 -16.67
C LEU A 109 -30.53 20.57 -15.86
N ALA A 110 -29.86 21.68 -16.13
CA ALA A 110 -30.16 22.99 -15.58
C ALA A 110 -31.27 23.64 -16.40
N ASN A 111 -32.45 23.01 -16.45
CA ASN A 111 -33.71 23.69 -16.74
C ASN A 111 -34.94 22.81 -16.40
N ARG A 112 -35.35 22.79 -15.12
CA ARG A 112 -36.75 22.77 -14.68
C ARG A 112 -36.86 23.32 -13.27
#